data_AF-A0A0G1Y375-F1
#
_entry.id   AF-A0A0G1Y375-F1
#
_cell.length_a   1.000
_cell.length_b   1.000
_cell.length_c   1.000
_cell.angle_alpha   90.00
_cell.angle_beta   90.00
_cell.angle_gamma   90.00
#
_symmetry.space_group_name_H-M   'P 1'
#
loop_
_entity.id
_entity.type
_entity.pdbx_description
1 polymer ?
#
loop_
_entity_poly.entity_id
_entity_poly.type
_entity_poly.pdbx_seq_one_letter_code
_entity_poly.pdbx_strand_id
1 'polypeptide(L)'
;MTFLRVRIGFALAALSMGVLLPAVLPVHAASVGPQRIVYDAHLLNSSGDAITTAHSVRFSWWTSADSVAGDTTATGTLNTSASAYANWQEVHTVTPDSNGYFSVELGSVTALPDLSTFTSQQLQSLYLQVEVKASGVADTSYELLDRDASDSAVDRSPIDTVPFALNADRVDSHDTGTASGSIPVLQSGGLLSLGMIPSGTDRNEFTIDADDSASGSLTLRFGTTLSKELTYDQSNGWFNFNDDVRIEGSLTVTGLINGIDIATLGDSVDTHLKVASGAGLTVSIAGGSYRINSAITDYAGSGSVALSDETTNYLFFTETGLTVNTIGFPTDKSYIPLAAVTAAAGSITGVTDRRVLQSDDRERTVESVFHPQYANAALQGDATNNVGQLSVDHDEISKNNYYRWTSTVSTLQDYDVIVRVTLPPDFKQWTADPLSVTYRSTSGSGARSPRSRRPSLRRGSRPPS
;
A
#
# COMPACT_ATOMS: atom_id res chain seq x y z
N MET A 1 65.36 54.17 -33.47
CA MET A 1 65.99 53.12 -34.30
C MET A 1 65.80 51.79 -33.58
N THR A 2 65.09 50.85 -34.24
CA THR A 2 65.38 49.39 -34.26
C THR A 2 65.47 48.61 -32.93
N PHE A 3 64.82 47.46 -32.70
CA PHE A 3 63.95 46.58 -33.47
C PHE A 3 63.25 45.69 -32.43
N LEU A 4 61.91 45.58 -32.47
CA LEU A 4 61.18 44.48 -31.87
C LEU A 4 60.77 43.55 -33.04
N ARG A 5 61.27 42.31 -33.05
CA ARG A 5 60.89 41.27 -34.02
C ARG A 5 60.79 39.91 -33.31
N VAL A 6 59.57 39.32 -33.27
CA VAL A 6 59.08 38.17 -34.08
C VAL A 6 59.33 36.83 -33.34
N ARG A 7 58.33 35.97 -33.06
CA ARG A 7 57.54 35.08 -33.95
C ARG A 7 56.14 34.81 -33.36
N ILE A 8 55.02 35.01 -34.08
CA ILE A 8 54.31 34.09 -35.02
C ILE A 8 53.93 32.78 -34.32
N GLY A 9 52.67 32.32 -34.22
CA GLY A 9 51.39 32.78 -34.75
C GLY A 9 50.34 31.67 -34.54
N PHE A 10 49.05 32.00 -34.57
CA PHE A 10 47.98 31.34 -35.34
C PHE A 10 46.62 31.93 -34.92
N ALA A 11 45.95 32.54 -35.88
CA ALA A 11 44.58 33.00 -35.78
C ALA A 11 43.64 31.82 -36.03
N LEU A 12 42.60 31.67 -35.21
CA LEU A 12 41.37 30.99 -35.63
C LEU A 12 40.13 31.63 -34.98
N ALA A 13 39.38 32.28 -35.84
CA ALA A 13 37.97 32.69 -35.78
C ALA A 13 37.21 32.50 -34.46
N ALA A 14 36.97 33.62 -33.78
CA ALA A 14 35.78 33.81 -32.96
C ALA A 14 34.61 34.23 -33.88
N LEU A 15 33.80 33.27 -34.30
CA LEU A 15 32.51 33.53 -34.93
C LEU A 15 31.41 32.90 -34.07
N SER A 16 30.67 33.78 -33.39
CA SER A 16 29.31 33.63 -32.86
C SER A 16 28.62 32.29 -33.13
N MET A 17 28.63 31.40 -32.15
CA MET A 17 27.65 30.31 -32.08
C MET A 17 26.59 30.70 -31.05
N GLY A 18 25.64 31.52 -31.51
CA GLY A 18 24.36 31.67 -30.84
C GLY A 18 23.73 30.29 -30.78
N VAL A 19 23.56 29.77 -29.56
CA VAL A 19 22.91 28.50 -29.29
C VAL A 19 21.45 28.65 -29.72
N LEU A 20 21.15 28.25 -30.97
CA LEU A 20 19.81 27.85 -31.35
C LEU A 20 19.50 26.57 -30.58
N LEU A 21 18.92 26.71 -29.39
CA LEU A 21 18.12 25.65 -28.80
C LEU A 21 16.95 25.42 -29.76
N PRO A 22 16.78 24.22 -30.36
CA PRO A 22 15.51 23.91 -30.99
C PRO A 22 14.46 23.94 -29.86
N ALA A 23 13.61 24.95 -29.86
CA ALA A 23 12.37 24.88 -29.11
C ALA A 23 11.65 23.63 -29.61
N VAL A 24 11.64 22.59 -28.78
CA VAL A 24 10.75 21.45 -28.97
C VAL A 24 9.36 22.02 -28.73
N LEU A 25 8.75 22.53 -29.80
CA LEU A 25 7.34 22.86 -29.80
C LEU A 25 6.63 21.53 -29.52
N PRO A 26 5.83 21.42 -28.46
CA PRO A 26 5.00 20.24 -28.27
C PRO A 26 4.10 20.15 -29.49
N VAL A 27 4.37 19.16 -30.36
CA VAL A 27 3.45 18.77 -31.41
C VAL A 27 2.32 18.06 -30.69
N HIS A 28 1.37 18.84 -30.18
CA HIS A 28 0.05 18.32 -29.92
C HIS A 28 -0.49 17.87 -31.27
N ALA A 29 -0.70 16.57 -31.43
CA ALA A 29 -1.62 16.11 -32.45
C ALA A 29 -3.00 16.62 -32.01
N ALA A 30 -3.36 17.83 -32.43
CA ALA A 30 -4.73 18.26 -32.40
C ALA A 30 -5.42 17.46 -33.51
N SER A 31 -5.99 16.31 -33.16
CA SER A 31 -6.80 15.52 -34.09
C SER A 31 -8.16 16.18 -34.24
N VAL A 32 -8.14 17.35 -34.86
CA VAL A 32 -9.36 18.07 -35.20
C VAL A 32 -9.89 17.40 -36.46
N GLY A 33 -10.82 16.46 -36.30
CA GLY A 33 -11.66 16.00 -37.40
C GLY A 33 -12.24 17.20 -38.15
N PRO A 34 -12.63 17.07 -39.43
CA PRO A 34 -13.04 18.22 -40.24
C PRO A 34 -14.19 19.00 -39.57
N GLN A 35 -13.88 20.18 -39.02
CA GLN A 35 -14.84 21.07 -38.34
C GLN A 35 -15.80 21.79 -39.30
N ARG A 36 -15.69 21.50 -40.60
CA ARG A 36 -16.45 22.13 -41.67
C ARG A 36 -16.90 21.10 -42.69
N ILE A 37 -18.05 21.34 -43.31
CA ILE A 37 -18.61 20.50 -44.37
C ILE A 37 -18.65 21.33 -45.65
N VAL A 38 -18.06 20.86 -46.74
CA VAL A 38 -18.22 21.53 -48.03
C VAL A 38 -19.58 21.15 -48.60
N TYR A 39 -20.38 22.16 -48.97
CA TYR A 39 -21.65 21.99 -49.67
C TYR A 39 -21.53 22.63 -51.05
N ASP A 40 -21.65 21.79 -52.08
CA ASP A 40 -21.65 22.20 -53.48
C ASP A 40 -23.08 22.11 -54.03
N ALA A 41 -23.52 23.15 -54.74
CA ALA A 41 -24.86 23.18 -55.30
C ALA A 41 -24.94 23.92 -56.63
N HIS A 42 -26.04 23.67 -57.33
CA HIS A 42 -26.39 24.22 -58.63
C HIS A 42 -27.78 24.85 -58.53
N LEU A 43 -27.84 26.17 -58.56
CA LEU A 43 -29.06 26.94 -58.35
C LEU A 43 -29.65 27.38 -59.70
N LEU A 44 -30.83 26.83 -60.00
CA LEU A 44 -31.59 27.11 -61.21
C LEU A 44 -32.93 27.75 -60.88
N ASN A 45 -33.47 28.56 -61.79
CA ASN A 45 -34.85 29.02 -61.69
C ASN A 45 -35.83 27.92 -62.16
N SER A 46 -37.14 28.18 -62.05
CA SER A 46 -38.19 27.24 -62.48
C SER A 46 -38.20 26.91 -63.98
N SER A 47 -37.53 27.73 -64.81
CA SER A 47 -37.34 27.49 -66.25
C SER A 47 -36.07 26.69 -66.55
N GLY A 48 -35.26 26.39 -65.53
CA GLY A 48 -33.98 25.68 -65.67
C GLY A 48 -32.79 26.60 -66.01
N ASP A 49 -32.96 27.92 -65.98
CA ASP A 49 -31.85 28.84 -66.23
C ASP A 49 -31.02 29.07 -64.96
N ALA A 50 -29.71 29.23 -65.15
CA ALA A 50 -28.76 29.52 -64.08
C ALA A 50 -29.11 30.83 -63.35
N ILE A 51 -29.22 30.74 -62.03
CA ILE A 51 -29.33 31.92 -61.17
C ILE A 51 -27.92 32.46 -60.92
N THR A 52 -27.67 33.71 -61.32
CA THR A 52 -26.34 34.36 -61.22
C THR A 52 -26.33 35.59 -60.31
N THR A 53 -27.45 35.89 -59.65
CA THR A 53 -27.59 37.01 -58.71
C THR A 53 -27.43 36.55 -57.26
N ALA A 54 -27.16 37.50 -56.35
CA ALA A 54 -26.96 37.19 -54.94
C ALA A 54 -28.21 36.58 -54.29
N HIS A 55 -28.04 35.43 -53.64
CA HIS A 55 -29.07 34.70 -52.89
C HIS A 55 -28.58 34.42 -51.47
N SER A 56 -29.51 34.42 -50.51
CA SER A 56 -29.28 33.94 -49.16
C SER A 56 -29.70 32.48 -49.08
N VAL A 57 -28.78 31.61 -48.69
CA VAL A 57 -29.00 30.17 -48.52
C VAL A 57 -28.87 29.85 -47.04
N ARG A 58 -29.94 29.34 -46.44
CA ARG A 58 -30.02 28.94 -45.04
C ARG A 58 -29.86 27.42 -44.94
N PHE A 59 -28.95 26.99 -44.09
CA PHE A 59 -28.70 25.59 -43.76
C PHE A 59 -29.15 25.33 -42.34
N SER A 60 -29.75 24.17 -42.08
CA SER A 60 -30.12 23.76 -40.73
C SER A 60 -30.17 22.25 -40.58
N TRP A 61 -29.99 21.78 -39.34
CA TRP A 61 -30.02 20.35 -39.03
C TRP A 61 -31.29 19.95 -38.30
N TRP A 62 -31.79 18.76 -38.66
CA TRP A 62 -33.04 18.22 -38.15
C TRP A 62 -32.94 16.72 -37.89
N THR A 63 -33.72 16.20 -36.94
CA THR A 63 -33.79 14.77 -36.61
C THR A 63 -34.95 14.04 -37.30
N SER A 64 -35.54 14.66 -38.33
CA SER A 64 -36.64 14.15 -39.14
C SER A 64 -36.37 14.47 -40.61
N ALA A 65 -36.73 13.56 -41.52
CA ALA A 65 -36.62 13.76 -42.97
C ALA A 65 -37.66 14.75 -43.52
N ASP A 66 -38.81 14.85 -42.84
CA ASP A 66 -40.00 15.62 -43.25
C ASP A 66 -39.96 17.06 -42.70
N SER A 67 -40.17 18.04 -43.57
CA SER A 67 -40.29 19.46 -43.26
C SER A 67 -41.76 19.86 -43.10
N VAL A 68 -42.18 20.09 -41.85
CA VAL A 68 -43.58 20.39 -41.54
C VAL A 68 -43.81 21.88 -41.27
N ALA A 69 -45.07 22.33 -41.39
CA ALA A 69 -45.43 23.75 -41.19
C ALA A 69 -45.04 24.32 -39.80
N GLY A 70 -44.82 23.46 -38.80
CA GLY A 70 -44.36 23.86 -37.46
C GLY A 70 -42.86 24.15 -37.34
N ASP A 71 -42.06 23.84 -38.37
CA ASP A 71 -40.60 23.99 -38.36
C ASP A 71 -40.15 25.42 -38.68
N THR A 72 -41.05 26.23 -39.23
CA THR A 72 -40.87 27.67 -39.45
C THR A 72 -41.93 28.47 -38.72
N THR A 73 -41.56 29.67 -38.27
CA THR A 73 -42.51 30.62 -37.66
C THR A 73 -43.30 31.37 -38.72
N ALA A 74 -44.35 32.09 -38.31
CA ALA A 74 -45.11 32.97 -39.21
C ALA A 74 -44.26 34.10 -39.84
N THR A 75 -43.06 34.38 -39.32
CA THR A 75 -42.12 35.36 -39.88
C THR A 75 -41.09 34.73 -40.82
N GLY A 76 -41.17 33.43 -41.12
CA GLY A 76 -40.25 32.72 -42.01
C GLY A 76 -38.89 32.35 -41.38
N THR A 77 -38.73 32.59 -40.08
CA THR A 77 -37.56 32.14 -39.31
C THR A 77 -37.73 30.68 -38.89
N LEU A 78 -36.64 29.97 -38.66
CA LEU A 78 -36.71 28.61 -38.12
C LEU A 78 -37.30 28.60 -36.70
N ASN A 79 -38.17 27.64 -36.42
CA ASN A 79 -38.69 27.38 -35.09
C ASN A 79 -37.66 26.56 -34.29
N THR A 80 -36.78 27.25 -33.57
CA THR A 80 -35.73 26.61 -32.75
C THR A 80 -36.27 25.84 -31.54
N SER A 81 -37.59 25.89 -31.29
CA SER A 81 -38.25 25.09 -30.24
C SER A 81 -38.92 23.82 -30.78
N ALA A 82 -38.91 23.61 -32.09
CA ALA A 82 -39.42 22.38 -32.70
C ALA A 82 -38.63 21.17 -32.20
N SER A 83 -39.32 20.08 -31.86
CA SER A 83 -38.68 18.89 -31.29
C SER A 83 -37.71 18.20 -32.23
N ALA A 84 -37.88 18.40 -33.54
CA ALA A 84 -36.99 17.86 -34.57
C ALA A 84 -35.80 18.78 -34.89
N TYR A 85 -35.74 20.01 -34.35
CA TYR A 85 -34.63 20.91 -34.62
C TYR A 85 -33.37 20.45 -33.88
N ALA A 86 -32.28 20.21 -34.62
CA ALA A 86 -31.04 19.65 -34.08
C ALA A 86 -30.04 20.73 -33.62
N ASN A 87 -30.56 21.89 -33.17
CA ASN A 87 -29.80 22.98 -32.56
C ASN A 87 -28.68 23.61 -33.42
N TRP A 88 -28.80 23.54 -34.75
CA TRP A 88 -27.82 24.17 -35.63
C TRP A 88 -28.46 24.78 -36.88
N GLN A 89 -28.01 26.01 -37.19
CA GLN A 89 -28.30 26.69 -38.45
C GLN A 89 -27.18 27.68 -38.79
N GLU A 90 -27.07 28.00 -40.07
CA GLU A 90 -26.31 29.16 -40.54
C GLU A 90 -26.84 29.67 -41.90
N VAL A 91 -26.45 30.89 -42.28
CA VAL A 91 -26.89 31.52 -43.52
C VAL A 91 -25.67 32.04 -44.28
N HIS A 92 -25.57 31.66 -45.55
CA HIS A 92 -24.58 32.19 -46.48
C HIS A 92 -25.26 33.11 -47.48
N THR A 93 -24.60 34.21 -47.84
CA THR A 93 -24.95 34.95 -49.06
C THR A 93 -24.00 34.51 -50.17
N VAL A 94 -24.57 33.91 -51.21
CA VAL A 94 -23.82 33.36 -52.35
C VAL A 94 -24.22 34.10 -53.62
N THR A 95 -23.26 34.27 -54.53
CA THR A 95 -23.53 34.68 -55.91
C THR A 95 -23.02 33.55 -56.79
N PRO A 96 -23.90 32.69 -57.32
CA PRO A 96 -23.45 31.56 -58.12
C PRO A 96 -22.72 32.01 -59.39
N ASP A 97 -21.91 31.12 -59.96
CA ASP A 97 -21.18 31.39 -61.19
C ASP A 97 -22.11 31.51 -62.42
N SER A 98 -21.55 31.73 -63.61
CA SER A 98 -22.35 31.88 -64.83
C SER A 98 -23.22 30.68 -65.20
N ASN A 99 -22.94 29.52 -64.61
CA ASN A 99 -23.70 28.29 -64.79
C ASN A 99 -24.60 27.99 -63.58
N GLY A 100 -24.63 28.84 -62.56
CA GLY A 100 -25.48 28.64 -61.37
C GLY A 100 -24.81 27.83 -60.25
N TYR A 101 -23.52 27.51 -60.35
CA TYR A 101 -22.83 26.74 -59.31
C TYR A 101 -22.30 27.62 -58.18
N PHE A 102 -22.35 27.10 -56.96
CA PHE A 102 -21.69 27.69 -55.81
C PHE A 102 -21.20 26.61 -54.83
N SER A 103 -20.23 26.99 -53.99
CA SER A 103 -19.70 26.15 -52.93
C SER A 103 -19.61 26.97 -51.64
N VAL A 104 -19.99 26.37 -50.52
CA VAL A 104 -19.85 26.97 -49.18
C VAL A 104 -19.27 25.97 -48.20
N GLU A 105 -18.51 26.49 -47.23
CA GLU A 105 -18.05 25.70 -46.09
C GLU A 105 -19.02 25.88 -44.93
N LEU A 106 -19.84 24.86 -44.69
CA LEU A 106 -20.71 24.82 -43.55
C LEU A 106 -19.91 24.72 -42.25
N GLY A 107 -20.32 25.42 -41.21
CA GLY A 107 -19.57 25.55 -39.95
C GLY A 107 -18.66 26.78 -39.92
N SER A 108 -18.55 27.53 -41.03
CA SER A 108 -17.70 28.72 -41.10
C SER A 108 -18.38 30.00 -40.57
N VAL A 109 -19.71 30.02 -40.50
CA VAL A 109 -20.48 31.13 -39.90
C VAL A 109 -20.92 30.75 -38.49
N THR A 110 -21.58 29.60 -38.35
CA THR A 110 -21.93 29.02 -37.04
C THR A 110 -21.20 27.70 -36.88
N ALA A 111 -20.28 27.62 -35.91
CA ALA A 111 -19.52 26.39 -35.65
C ALA A 111 -20.45 25.16 -35.54
N LEU A 112 -20.04 24.04 -36.15
CA LEU A 112 -20.82 22.80 -36.07
C LEU A 112 -20.94 22.36 -34.59
N PRO A 113 -22.09 21.79 -34.18
CA PRO A 113 -22.27 21.26 -32.83
C PRO A 113 -21.30 20.12 -32.54
N ASP A 114 -21.00 19.93 -31.26
CA ASP A 114 -20.28 18.74 -30.81
C ASP A 114 -21.19 17.50 -30.95
N LEU A 115 -20.92 16.70 -31.98
CA LEU A 115 -21.67 15.49 -32.28
C LEU A 115 -21.54 14.41 -31.21
N SER A 116 -20.55 14.49 -30.31
CA SER A 116 -20.45 13.53 -29.19
C SER A 116 -21.56 13.70 -28.15
N THR A 117 -22.27 14.82 -28.18
CA THR A 117 -23.46 15.07 -27.35
C THR A 117 -24.73 14.42 -27.90
N PHE A 118 -24.70 13.93 -29.15
CA PHE A 118 -25.82 13.28 -29.81
C PHE A 118 -25.80 11.78 -29.52
N THR A 119 -26.97 11.20 -29.30
CA THR A 119 -27.12 9.73 -29.21
C THR A 119 -26.92 9.09 -30.58
N SER A 120 -26.53 7.81 -30.63
CA SER A 120 -26.40 7.06 -31.88
C SER A 120 -27.67 7.09 -32.73
N GLN A 121 -28.84 7.13 -32.10
CA GLN A 121 -30.13 7.24 -32.79
C GLN A 121 -30.33 8.62 -33.43
N GLN A 122 -29.92 9.70 -32.77
CA GLN A 122 -30.00 11.05 -33.34
C GLN A 122 -29.02 11.22 -34.50
N LEU A 123 -27.82 10.64 -34.42
CA LEU A 123 -26.84 10.67 -35.51
C LEU A 123 -27.32 9.90 -36.74
N GLN A 124 -27.98 8.75 -36.55
CA GLN A 124 -28.58 7.96 -37.65
C GLN A 124 -29.78 8.64 -38.31
N SER A 125 -30.37 9.64 -37.64
CA SER A 125 -31.54 10.37 -38.12
C SER A 125 -31.23 11.84 -38.36
N LEU A 126 -29.97 12.22 -38.62
CA LEU A 126 -29.57 13.61 -38.83
C LEU A 126 -29.72 14.02 -40.31
N TYR A 127 -30.49 15.06 -40.57
CA TYR A 127 -30.80 15.56 -41.91
C TYR A 127 -30.43 17.04 -42.07
N LEU A 128 -29.95 17.41 -43.26
CA LEU A 128 -29.73 18.78 -43.72
C LEU A 128 -30.98 19.30 -44.42
N GLN A 129 -31.47 20.44 -43.95
CA GLN A 129 -32.44 21.27 -44.65
C GLN A 129 -31.71 22.45 -45.30
N VAL A 130 -32.04 22.73 -46.55
CA VAL A 130 -31.50 23.87 -47.31
C VAL A 130 -32.66 24.71 -47.82
N GLU A 131 -32.64 26.00 -47.51
CA GLU A 131 -33.64 26.96 -47.96
C GLU A 131 -32.96 28.12 -48.67
N VAL A 132 -33.59 28.66 -49.71
CA VAL A 132 -33.03 29.74 -50.52
C VAL A 132 -34.00 30.90 -50.68
N LYS A 133 -33.48 32.12 -50.72
CA LYS A 133 -34.22 33.32 -51.12
C LYS A 133 -33.31 34.29 -51.86
N ALA A 134 -33.89 35.19 -52.65
CA ALA A 134 -33.13 36.32 -53.18
C ALA A 134 -32.57 37.19 -52.02
N SER A 135 -31.32 37.63 -52.16
CA SER A 135 -30.66 38.40 -51.10
C SER A 135 -31.38 39.73 -50.85
N GLY A 136 -31.59 40.07 -49.57
CA GLY A 136 -32.28 41.29 -49.14
C GLY A 136 -33.81 41.22 -49.07
N VAL A 137 -34.43 40.08 -49.46
CA VAL A 137 -35.87 39.85 -49.32
C VAL A 137 -36.21 39.33 -47.91
N ALA A 138 -37.46 39.47 -47.45
CA ALA A 138 -37.92 39.00 -46.14
C ALA A 138 -37.79 37.46 -45.98
N ASP A 139 -37.65 36.98 -44.74
CA ASP A 139 -37.49 35.55 -44.43
C ASP A 139 -38.72 34.71 -44.78
N THR A 140 -39.90 35.34 -44.91
CA THR A 140 -41.11 34.66 -45.41
C THR A 140 -40.99 34.21 -46.88
N SER A 141 -39.95 34.62 -47.59
CA SER A 141 -39.68 34.26 -48.99
C SER A 141 -38.65 33.14 -49.15
N TYR A 142 -38.24 32.47 -48.07
CA TYR A 142 -37.44 31.26 -48.19
C TYR A 142 -38.25 30.16 -48.89
N GLU A 143 -37.63 29.55 -49.90
CA GLU A 143 -38.10 28.37 -50.58
C GLU A 143 -37.26 27.17 -50.13
N LEU A 144 -37.94 26.08 -49.77
CA LEU A 144 -37.28 24.83 -49.39
C LEU A 144 -36.72 24.15 -50.65
N LEU A 145 -35.43 23.81 -50.62
CA LEU A 145 -34.82 22.97 -51.64
C LEU A 145 -35.11 21.51 -51.31
N ASP A 146 -36.25 21.05 -51.80
CA ASP A 146 -36.75 19.70 -51.64
C ASP A 146 -35.88 18.69 -52.40
N ARG A 147 -35.43 17.65 -51.69
CA ARG A 147 -34.65 16.54 -52.26
C ARG A 147 -35.50 15.63 -53.14
N ASP A 148 -36.75 15.38 -52.78
CA ASP A 148 -37.65 14.48 -53.47
C ASP A 148 -39.04 15.10 -53.63
N ALA A 149 -39.17 15.93 -54.67
CA ALA A 149 -40.43 16.60 -55.01
C ALA A 149 -41.63 15.64 -55.28
N SER A 150 -41.41 14.32 -55.29
CA SER A 150 -42.45 13.32 -55.45
C SER A 150 -42.95 12.71 -54.13
N ASP A 151 -42.22 12.90 -53.03
CA ASP A 151 -42.56 12.38 -51.70
C ASP A 151 -42.64 13.50 -50.67
N SER A 152 -43.87 13.87 -50.30
CA SER A 152 -44.14 14.94 -49.33
C SER A 152 -43.72 14.63 -47.89
N ALA A 153 -43.10 13.47 -47.63
CA ALA A 153 -42.54 13.12 -46.33
C ALA A 153 -41.00 13.19 -46.32
N VAL A 154 -40.36 13.58 -47.43
CA VAL A 154 -38.92 13.45 -47.63
C VAL A 154 -38.32 14.72 -48.26
N ASP A 155 -38.37 15.82 -47.54
CA ASP A 155 -37.83 17.08 -48.04
C ASP A 155 -36.31 17.24 -47.79
N ARG A 156 -35.82 16.67 -46.69
CA ARG A 156 -34.44 16.90 -46.19
C ARG A 156 -33.47 15.82 -46.62
N SER A 157 -32.20 16.18 -46.72
CA SER A 157 -31.12 15.28 -47.15
C SER A 157 -30.38 14.67 -45.97
N PRO A 158 -30.16 13.34 -45.89
CA PRO A 158 -29.44 12.72 -44.79
C PRO A 158 -27.96 13.12 -44.79
N ILE A 159 -27.40 13.33 -43.60
CA ILE A 159 -25.97 13.61 -43.39
C ILE A 159 -25.29 12.31 -42.94
N ASP A 160 -25.30 11.29 -43.79
CA ASP A 160 -24.92 9.92 -43.40
C ASP A 160 -23.40 9.67 -43.29
N THR A 161 -22.54 10.57 -43.73
CA THR A 161 -21.08 10.32 -43.79
C THR A 161 -20.24 11.22 -42.88
N VAL A 162 -20.69 12.44 -42.61
CA VAL A 162 -19.92 13.42 -41.81
C VAL A 162 -19.84 13.05 -40.32
N PRO A 163 -20.93 12.61 -39.66
CA PRO A 163 -20.87 12.28 -38.24
C PRO A 163 -19.95 11.10 -37.92
N PHE A 164 -19.89 10.13 -38.83
CA PHE A 164 -19.03 8.95 -38.67
C PHE A 164 -17.57 9.26 -38.99
N ALA A 165 -17.29 10.21 -39.90
CA ALA A 165 -15.94 10.70 -40.16
C ALA A 165 -15.36 11.48 -38.97
N LEU A 166 -16.20 12.23 -38.24
CA LEU A 166 -15.80 12.93 -37.01
C LEU A 166 -15.48 11.97 -35.86
N ASN A 167 -16.11 10.79 -35.83
CA ASN A 167 -15.84 9.75 -34.83
C ASN A 167 -14.78 8.72 -35.27
N ALA A 168 -14.24 8.80 -36.49
CA ALA A 168 -13.27 7.83 -37.00
C ALA A 168 -11.92 7.87 -36.28
N ASP A 169 -11.65 8.93 -35.50
CA ASP A 169 -10.46 9.08 -34.67
C ASP A 169 -10.62 8.52 -33.25
N ARG A 170 -11.85 8.09 -32.89
CA ARG A 170 -12.15 7.47 -31.60
C ARG A 170 -12.23 5.95 -31.74
N VAL A 171 -11.50 5.24 -30.90
CA VAL A 171 -11.70 3.80 -30.71
C VAL A 171 -12.62 3.64 -29.51
N ASP A 172 -13.82 3.10 -29.73
CA ASP A 172 -14.83 2.86 -28.68
C ASP A 172 -15.22 4.12 -27.87
N SER A 173 -15.42 5.26 -28.56
CA SER A 173 -15.74 6.58 -27.96
C SER A 173 -14.63 7.20 -27.10
N HIS A 174 -13.44 6.60 -27.07
CA HIS A 174 -12.29 7.12 -26.35
C HIS A 174 -11.29 7.76 -27.30
N ASP A 175 -10.90 9.00 -26.99
CA ASP A 175 -9.80 9.69 -27.67
C ASP A 175 -8.46 9.06 -27.29
N THR A 176 -7.48 9.16 -28.18
CA THR A 176 -6.12 8.75 -27.85
C THR A 176 -5.38 9.87 -27.09
N GLY A 177 -4.62 9.56 -26.03
CA GLY A 177 -3.96 10.60 -25.22
C GLY A 177 -3.60 10.17 -23.78
N THR A 178 -3.22 11.15 -22.95
CA THR A 178 -2.79 10.93 -21.55
C THR A 178 -3.82 11.38 -20.50
N ALA A 179 -5.00 11.85 -20.92
CA ALA A 179 -6.07 12.24 -20.00
C ALA A 179 -6.76 11.01 -19.41
N SER A 180 -7.43 11.19 -18.26
CA SER A 180 -8.24 10.13 -17.65
C SER A 180 -9.33 9.67 -18.62
N GLY A 181 -9.35 8.37 -18.92
CA GLY A 181 -10.29 7.79 -19.88
C GLY A 181 -9.83 7.86 -21.34
N SER A 182 -8.63 8.34 -21.66
CA SER A 182 -8.09 8.23 -23.02
C SER A 182 -7.41 6.88 -23.26
N ILE A 183 -7.36 6.43 -24.52
CA ILE A 183 -6.53 5.29 -24.94
C ILE A 183 -5.08 5.78 -25.05
N PRO A 184 -4.12 5.24 -24.28
CA PRO A 184 -2.74 5.71 -24.35
C PRO A 184 -2.15 5.45 -25.73
N VAL A 185 -1.70 6.51 -26.42
CA VAL A 185 -0.89 6.35 -27.63
C VAL A 185 0.48 5.88 -27.21
N LEU A 186 0.80 4.65 -27.56
CA LEU A 186 2.15 4.14 -27.42
C LEU A 186 3.00 4.78 -28.52
N GLN A 187 4.05 5.52 -28.14
CA GLN A 187 5.01 6.07 -29.10
C GLN A 187 5.67 4.94 -29.93
N SER A 188 6.51 5.31 -30.91
CA SER A 188 7.37 4.36 -31.64
C SER A 188 8.04 3.38 -30.68
N GLY A 189 7.53 2.15 -30.62
CA GLY A 189 8.02 1.10 -29.71
C GLY A 189 6.95 0.44 -28.82
N GLY A 190 5.71 0.94 -28.75
CA GLY A 190 4.66 0.22 -28.03
C GLY A 190 4.78 0.30 -26.49
N LEU A 191 5.49 1.28 -25.94
CA LEU A 191 5.76 1.37 -24.50
C LEU A 191 5.06 2.59 -23.88
N LEU A 192 4.44 2.37 -22.72
CA LEU A 192 3.98 3.43 -21.83
C LEU A 192 5.20 4.17 -21.26
N SER A 193 5.12 5.50 -21.15
CA SER A 193 6.19 6.29 -20.51
C SER A 193 6.37 5.84 -19.06
N LEU A 194 7.61 5.60 -18.65
CA LEU A 194 8.02 5.23 -17.28
C LEU A 194 7.63 6.26 -16.21
N GLY A 195 7.11 7.44 -16.58
CA GLY A 195 6.54 8.42 -15.65
C GLY A 195 5.03 8.26 -15.39
N MET A 196 4.31 7.48 -16.21
CA MET A 196 2.89 7.12 -15.99
C MET A 196 2.76 5.73 -15.34
N ILE A 197 3.80 4.92 -15.41
CA ILE A 197 4.02 3.78 -14.51
C ILE A 197 4.82 4.35 -13.33
N PRO A 198 4.46 4.10 -12.06
CA PRO A 198 5.29 4.54 -10.94
C PRO A 198 6.76 4.19 -11.22
N SER A 199 7.64 5.18 -11.13
CA SER A 199 9.04 5.14 -11.62
C SER A 199 9.91 4.03 -11.00
N GLY A 200 9.34 3.22 -10.12
CA GLY A 200 9.97 2.07 -9.51
C GLY A 200 9.89 0.78 -10.33
N THR A 201 9.31 0.71 -11.52
CA THR A 201 9.29 -0.57 -12.28
C THR A 201 10.06 -0.48 -13.58
N ASP A 202 11.20 -1.16 -13.69
CA ASP A 202 11.91 -1.38 -14.95
C ASP A 202 11.92 -2.86 -15.36
N ARG A 203 12.68 -3.25 -16.39
CA ARG A 203 12.73 -4.66 -16.85
C ARG A 203 13.27 -5.62 -15.78
N ASN A 204 14.10 -5.12 -14.87
CA ASN A 204 14.87 -5.93 -13.91
C ASN A 204 14.51 -5.62 -12.45
N GLU A 205 13.92 -4.47 -12.16
CA GLU A 205 13.70 -3.97 -10.81
C GLU A 205 12.24 -3.53 -10.55
N PHE A 206 11.78 -3.81 -9.33
CA PHE A 206 10.54 -3.29 -8.76
C PHE A 206 10.83 -2.61 -7.41
N THR A 207 10.89 -1.28 -7.43
CA THR A 207 11.10 -0.37 -6.31
C THR A 207 9.74 0.07 -5.75
N ILE A 208 9.49 -0.25 -4.48
CA ILE A 208 8.37 0.29 -3.70
C ILE A 208 8.84 1.61 -3.09
N ASP A 209 7.97 2.63 -3.12
CA ASP A 209 8.28 3.98 -2.59
C ASP A 209 9.45 4.68 -3.29
N ALA A 210 9.46 4.64 -4.64
CA ALA A 210 10.56 5.18 -5.45
C ALA A 210 10.75 6.71 -5.34
N ASP A 211 9.78 7.44 -4.78
CA ASP A 211 9.84 8.86 -4.50
C ASP A 211 10.23 9.18 -3.05
N ASP A 212 10.58 8.16 -2.25
CA ASP A 212 10.99 8.25 -0.85
C ASP A 212 10.01 9.07 0.02
N SER A 213 8.71 8.99 -0.28
CA SER A 213 7.69 9.85 0.35
C SER A 213 6.84 9.13 1.39
N ALA A 214 6.84 7.78 1.40
CA ALA A 214 6.04 7.01 2.32
C ALA A 214 6.63 7.00 3.73
N SER A 215 5.81 7.34 4.72
CA SER A 215 6.16 7.21 6.14
C SER A 215 5.62 5.89 6.71
N GLY A 216 6.46 5.13 7.42
CA GLY A 216 6.04 3.93 8.16
C GLY A 216 6.44 2.63 7.47
N SER A 217 5.52 1.69 7.32
CA SER A 217 5.81 0.37 6.78
C SER A 217 5.64 0.31 5.25
N LEU A 218 6.64 -0.23 4.55
CA LEU A 218 6.57 -0.51 3.12
C LEU A 218 6.20 -1.98 2.91
N THR A 219 5.08 -2.28 2.27
CA THR A 219 4.50 -3.64 2.23
C THR A 219 4.33 -4.15 0.80
N LEU A 220 4.91 -5.32 0.52
CA LEU A 220 4.51 -6.18 -0.59
C LEU A 220 3.44 -7.16 -0.09
N ARG A 221 2.22 -7.08 -0.62
CA ARG A 221 1.07 -7.91 -0.20
C ARG A 221 0.59 -8.85 -1.31
N PHE A 222 0.38 -10.12 -0.99
CA PHE A 222 -0.17 -11.14 -1.89
C PHE A 222 -1.70 -11.17 -1.85
N GLY A 223 -2.36 -10.16 -2.43
CA GLY A 223 -3.81 -10.08 -2.49
C GLY A 223 -4.50 -9.87 -1.13
N THR A 224 -5.77 -9.53 -1.15
CA THR A 224 -6.54 -9.21 0.08
C THR A 224 -7.10 -10.44 0.78
N THR A 225 -7.41 -11.51 0.03
CA THR A 225 -7.92 -12.75 0.61
C THR A 225 -6.84 -13.54 1.34
N LEU A 226 -5.63 -13.65 0.77
CA LEU A 226 -4.53 -14.34 1.43
C LEU A 226 -3.90 -13.46 2.52
N SER A 227 -3.82 -12.15 2.28
CA SER A 227 -3.30 -11.15 3.22
C SER A 227 -1.89 -11.48 3.74
N LYS A 228 -1.06 -12.12 2.89
CA LYS A 228 0.34 -12.44 3.20
C LYS A 228 1.25 -11.30 2.78
N GLU A 229 2.25 -11.02 3.59
CA GLU A 229 3.02 -9.77 3.50
C GLU A 229 4.50 -9.96 3.77
N LEU A 230 5.31 -9.27 2.97
CA LEU A 230 6.69 -8.88 3.28
C LEU A 230 6.70 -7.37 3.52
N THR A 231 7.07 -6.95 4.72
CA THR A 231 7.01 -5.55 5.14
C THR A 231 8.36 -5.05 5.63
N TYR A 232 8.87 -3.95 5.09
CA TYR A 232 9.97 -3.21 5.68
C TYR A 232 9.44 -2.18 6.68
N ASP A 233 9.81 -2.33 7.95
CA ASP A 233 9.48 -1.39 9.02
C ASP A 233 10.58 -0.34 9.13
N GLN A 234 10.31 0.86 8.61
CA GLN A 234 11.28 1.95 8.60
C GLN A 234 11.68 2.43 10.00
N SER A 235 10.83 2.24 11.01
CA SER A 235 11.13 2.70 12.38
C SER A 235 12.17 1.83 13.04
N ASN A 236 12.10 0.52 12.80
CA ASN A 236 12.97 -0.46 13.43
C ASN A 236 14.10 -0.95 12.50
N GLY A 237 14.03 -0.66 11.20
CA GLY A 237 15.07 -0.99 10.23
C GLY A 237 15.14 -2.48 9.88
N TRP A 238 14.01 -3.19 9.85
CA TRP A 238 13.98 -4.62 9.55
C TRP A 238 12.81 -5.05 8.65
N PHE A 239 12.97 -6.22 8.04
CA PHE A 239 11.90 -6.89 7.32
C PHE A 239 11.07 -7.80 8.23
N ASN A 240 9.76 -7.79 8.05
CA ASN A 240 8.79 -8.65 8.71
C ASN A 240 8.10 -9.53 7.67
N PHE A 241 8.04 -10.82 7.95
CA PHE A 241 7.20 -11.77 7.24
C PHE A 241 6.03 -12.11 8.16
N ASN A 242 4.79 -12.00 7.67
CA ASN A 242 3.61 -12.33 8.47
C ASN A 242 3.21 -13.82 8.38
N ASP A 243 4.09 -14.65 7.79
CA ASP A 243 3.92 -16.07 7.60
C ASP A 243 5.29 -16.78 7.49
N ASP A 244 5.25 -18.11 7.40
CA ASP A 244 6.43 -18.96 7.25
C ASP A 244 7.21 -18.66 5.96
N VAL A 245 8.54 -18.68 6.07
CA VAL A 245 9.47 -18.56 4.94
C VAL A 245 10.11 -19.92 4.65
N ARG A 246 9.80 -20.50 3.49
CA ARG A 246 10.46 -21.72 3.01
C ARG A 246 11.59 -21.36 2.04
N ILE A 247 12.81 -21.81 2.36
CA ILE A 247 14.00 -21.62 1.51
C ILE A 247 14.42 -22.98 0.97
N GLU A 248 14.27 -23.20 -0.34
CA GLU A 248 14.67 -24.46 -0.98
C GLU A 248 16.16 -24.52 -1.31
N GLY A 249 16.77 -23.35 -1.50
CA GLY A 249 18.21 -23.21 -1.73
C GLY A 249 19.01 -23.05 -0.43
N SER A 250 20.28 -22.67 -0.57
CA SER A 250 21.13 -22.31 0.57
C SER A 250 20.76 -20.93 1.11
N LEU A 251 20.70 -20.79 2.44
CA LEU A 251 20.65 -19.50 3.13
C LEU A 251 22.09 -19.07 3.45
N THR A 252 22.51 -17.92 2.94
CA THR A 252 23.77 -17.26 3.33
C THR A 252 23.45 -16.12 4.27
N VAL A 253 24.07 -16.10 5.45
CA VAL A 253 23.89 -15.03 6.45
C VAL A 253 25.24 -14.37 6.70
N THR A 254 25.32 -13.07 6.47
CA THR A 254 26.52 -12.25 6.74
C THR A 254 26.44 -11.51 8.08
N GLY A 255 25.29 -11.57 8.75
CA GLY A 255 25.04 -11.03 10.08
C GLY A 255 24.78 -12.13 11.11
N LEU A 256 24.06 -11.78 12.18
CA LEU A 256 23.72 -12.69 13.26
C LEU A 256 22.29 -13.21 13.11
N ILE A 257 22.05 -14.50 13.37
CA ILE A 257 20.70 -15.03 13.57
C ILE A 257 20.40 -14.97 15.07
N ASN A 258 19.50 -14.07 15.48
CA ASN A 258 19.17 -13.86 16.90
C ASN A 258 20.41 -13.58 17.78
N GLY A 259 21.38 -12.85 17.25
CA GLY A 259 22.63 -12.54 17.96
C GLY A 259 23.71 -13.62 17.86
N ILE A 260 23.48 -14.71 17.14
CA ILE A 260 24.44 -15.81 16.95
C ILE A 260 25.09 -15.73 15.56
N ASP A 261 26.42 -15.80 15.52
CA ASP A 261 27.17 -15.91 14.28
C ASP A 261 27.16 -17.36 13.78
N ILE A 262 26.35 -17.65 12.77
CA ILE A 262 26.20 -19.00 12.21
C ILE A 262 27.41 -19.42 11.36
N ALA A 263 28.24 -18.47 10.91
CA ALA A 263 29.45 -18.80 10.14
C ALA A 263 30.49 -19.53 11.01
N THR A 264 30.45 -19.30 12.32
CA THR A 264 31.34 -19.99 13.28
C THR A 264 30.98 -21.46 13.53
N LEU A 265 29.77 -21.89 13.12
CA LEU A 265 29.31 -23.28 13.29
C LEU A 265 29.80 -24.23 12.19
N GLY A 266 30.35 -23.69 11.08
CA GLY A 266 30.66 -24.44 9.86
C GLY A 266 32.02 -25.13 9.85
N ASP A 267 32.96 -24.71 10.70
CA ASP A 267 34.28 -25.33 10.75
C ASP A 267 34.22 -26.58 11.64
N SER A 268 34.66 -27.74 11.12
CA SER A 268 34.71 -29.02 11.87
C SER A 268 35.64 -28.99 13.11
N VAL A 269 36.24 -27.85 13.40
CA VAL A 269 36.97 -27.52 14.62
C VAL A 269 36.13 -26.71 15.61
N ASP A 270 34.81 -26.59 15.40
CA ASP A 270 33.91 -25.85 16.28
C ASP A 270 33.95 -26.41 17.71
N THR A 271 34.82 -25.79 18.50
CA THR A 271 35.03 -26.06 19.92
C THR A 271 33.92 -25.42 20.75
N HIS A 272 33.04 -24.60 20.18
CA HIS A 272 32.10 -23.79 20.95
C HIS A 272 31.20 -24.67 21.81
N LEU A 273 31.38 -24.60 23.13
CA LEU A 273 30.68 -25.45 24.11
C LEU A 273 30.85 -26.96 23.90
N LYS A 274 31.84 -27.39 23.12
CA LYS A 274 32.09 -28.79 22.83
C LYS A 274 32.60 -29.52 24.06
N VAL A 275 31.98 -30.66 24.37
CA VAL A 275 32.42 -31.55 25.44
C VAL A 275 33.40 -32.57 24.88
N ALA A 276 34.56 -32.71 25.52
CA ALA A 276 35.55 -33.73 25.22
C ALA A 276 35.95 -34.48 26.49
N SER A 277 36.27 -35.77 26.36
CA SER A 277 36.76 -36.59 27.47
C SER A 277 38.09 -36.04 27.99
N GLY A 278 38.18 -35.82 29.31
CA GLY A 278 39.42 -35.51 30.02
C GLY A 278 40.04 -36.76 30.64
N ALA A 279 40.90 -36.56 31.64
CA ALA A 279 41.52 -37.66 32.37
C ALA A 279 40.54 -38.24 33.42
N GLY A 280 40.43 -39.57 33.48
CA GLY A 280 39.56 -40.27 34.44
C GLY A 280 38.08 -39.91 34.25
N LEU A 281 37.42 -39.49 35.34
CA LEU A 281 36.02 -39.08 35.38
C LEU A 281 35.84 -37.57 35.21
N THR A 282 36.59 -36.96 34.30
CA THR A 282 36.49 -35.52 34.01
C THR A 282 36.30 -35.27 32.53
N VAL A 283 35.56 -34.22 32.18
CA VAL A 283 35.47 -33.69 30.81
C VAL A 283 35.99 -32.27 30.73
N SER A 284 36.49 -31.90 29.56
CA SER A 284 36.71 -30.51 29.19
C SER A 284 35.54 -30.01 28.35
N ILE A 285 35.11 -28.77 28.60
CA ILE A 285 34.09 -28.08 27.82
C ILE A 285 34.74 -26.81 27.30
N ALA A 286 34.81 -26.65 25.98
CA ALA A 286 35.39 -25.44 25.43
C ALA A 286 34.44 -24.23 25.62
N GLY A 287 35.02 -23.03 25.58
CA GLY A 287 34.27 -21.79 25.77
C GLY A 287 33.26 -21.53 24.66
N GLY A 288 32.30 -20.67 24.93
CA GLY A 288 31.30 -20.23 23.97
C GLY A 288 30.11 -19.52 24.61
N SER A 289 29.46 -18.68 23.83
CA SER A 289 28.19 -18.02 24.17
C SER A 289 27.00 -18.97 24.03
N TYR A 290 26.03 -18.84 24.94
CA TYR A 290 24.72 -19.47 24.82
C TYR A 290 23.62 -18.51 25.26
N ARG A 291 22.38 -18.74 24.81
CA ARG A 291 21.22 -17.92 25.17
C ARG A 291 20.13 -18.75 25.83
N ILE A 292 19.71 -18.36 27.03
CA ILE A 292 18.57 -18.97 27.74
C ILE A 292 17.69 -17.84 28.22
N ASN A 293 16.38 -17.94 27.97
CA ASN A 293 15.39 -16.97 28.43
C ASN A 293 15.75 -15.52 28.04
N SER A 294 16.20 -15.32 26.80
CA SER A 294 16.69 -14.06 26.21
C SER A 294 17.98 -13.49 26.80
N ALA A 295 18.59 -14.12 27.81
CA ALA A 295 19.88 -13.73 28.36
C ALA A 295 21.02 -14.44 27.62
N ILE A 296 21.93 -13.66 27.03
CA ILE A 296 23.16 -14.18 26.41
C ILE A 296 24.24 -14.28 27.50
N THR A 297 24.85 -15.46 27.64
CA THR A 297 25.93 -15.72 28.60
C THR A 297 27.14 -16.27 27.87
N ASP A 298 28.30 -15.66 28.07
CA ASP A 298 29.59 -16.16 27.57
C ASP A 298 30.20 -17.13 28.58
N TYR A 299 30.25 -18.40 28.23
CA TYR A 299 30.95 -19.40 29.03
C TYR A 299 32.43 -19.41 28.64
N ALA A 300 33.33 -19.16 29.58
CA ALA A 300 34.77 -19.13 29.32
C ALA A 300 35.38 -20.50 28.94
N GLY A 301 34.64 -21.60 29.19
CA GLY A 301 35.16 -22.96 29.11
C GLY A 301 35.53 -23.52 30.49
N SER A 302 35.68 -24.84 30.58
CA SER A 302 36.27 -25.52 31.73
C SER A 302 37.15 -26.66 31.27
N GLY A 303 38.35 -26.76 31.84
CA GLY A 303 39.27 -27.86 31.56
C GLY A 303 38.99 -29.15 32.35
N SER A 304 38.12 -29.10 33.37
CA SER A 304 37.85 -30.23 34.25
C SER A 304 36.48 -30.11 34.93
N VAL A 305 35.48 -30.78 34.38
CA VAL A 305 34.16 -30.96 34.99
C VAL A 305 34.03 -32.41 35.44
N ALA A 306 33.84 -32.63 36.74
CA ALA A 306 33.75 -33.96 37.32
C ALA A 306 32.43 -34.67 36.95
N LEU A 307 32.51 -35.97 36.73
CA LEU A 307 31.39 -36.85 36.40
C LEU A 307 31.17 -37.90 37.49
N SER A 308 29.95 -38.42 37.57
CA SER A 308 29.66 -39.62 38.36
C SER A 308 30.08 -40.87 37.58
N ASP A 309 30.65 -41.85 38.29
CA ASP A 309 31.00 -43.16 37.73
C ASP A 309 29.76 -44.06 37.57
N GLU A 310 29.90 -45.13 36.79
CA GLU A 310 28.89 -46.17 36.57
C GLU A 310 27.52 -45.63 36.13
N THR A 311 27.51 -44.55 35.34
CA THR A 311 26.29 -43.89 34.90
C THR A 311 26.49 -43.02 33.65
N THR A 312 25.37 -42.55 33.09
CA THR A 312 25.39 -41.53 32.03
C THR A 312 25.16 -40.16 32.65
N ASN A 313 26.10 -39.25 32.40
CA ASN A 313 26.07 -37.88 32.84
C ASN A 313 25.55 -36.99 31.70
N TYR A 314 24.51 -36.22 31.95
CA TYR A 314 23.90 -35.27 31.04
C TYR A 314 24.39 -33.87 31.38
N LEU A 315 25.12 -33.25 30.45
CA LEU A 315 25.70 -31.93 30.60
C LEU A 315 24.87 -30.92 29.82
N PHE A 316 24.45 -29.85 30.47
CA PHE A 316 23.63 -28.80 29.88
C PHE A 316 23.81 -27.47 30.61
N PHE A 317 23.48 -26.35 29.96
CA PHE A 317 23.34 -25.06 30.62
C PHE A 317 21.90 -24.80 31.04
N THR A 318 21.73 -24.15 32.18
CA THR A 318 20.49 -23.50 32.63
C THR A 318 20.77 -22.00 32.82
N GLU A 319 19.76 -21.24 33.24
CA GLU A 319 19.92 -19.83 33.65
C GLU A 319 20.98 -19.63 34.75
N THR A 320 21.26 -20.66 35.55
CA THR A 320 22.25 -20.63 36.63
C THR A 320 23.65 -21.10 36.19
N GLY A 321 23.83 -21.47 34.92
CA GLY A 321 25.10 -21.95 34.37
C GLY A 321 25.15 -23.46 34.11
N LEU A 322 26.36 -24.01 34.06
CA LEU A 322 26.60 -25.42 33.73
C LEU A 322 26.04 -26.36 34.81
N THR A 323 25.30 -27.37 34.38
CA THR A 323 24.76 -28.43 35.25
C THR A 323 25.17 -29.81 34.72
N VAL A 324 25.50 -30.72 35.64
CA VAL A 324 25.72 -32.15 35.37
C VAL A 324 24.66 -32.95 36.13
N ASN A 325 23.90 -33.78 35.42
CA ASN A 325 22.84 -34.62 36.00
C ASN A 325 23.03 -36.09 35.56
N THR A 326 22.53 -37.05 36.34
CA THR A 326 22.56 -38.48 35.98
C THR A 326 21.18 -39.05 35.59
N ILE A 327 20.12 -38.26 35.75
CA ILE A 327 18.73 -38.70 35.50
C ILE A 327 18.30 -38.44 34.05
N GLY A 328 18.81 -37.38 33.41
CA GLY A 328 18.44 -36.97 32.06
C GLY A 328 18.56 -35.46 31.83
N PHE A 329 18.24 -35.03 30.61
CA PHE A 329 18.01 -33.61 30.32
C PHE A 329 16.68 -33.13 30.93
N PRO A 330 16.57 -31.85 31.33
CA PRO A 330 15.31 -31.30 31.85
C PRO A 330 14.15 -31.41 30.85
N THR A 331 12.93 -31.58 31.34
CA THR A 331 11.69 -31.58 30.54
C THR A 331 10.73 -30.46 30.93
N ASP A 332 11.05 -29.76 32.00
CA ASP A 332 10.21 -28.80 32.71
C ASP A 332 10.76 -27.37 32.69
N LYS A 333 11.96 -27.17 32.15
CA LYS A 333 12.62 -25.86 32.04
C LYS A 333 13.41 -25.68 30.76
N SER A 334 13.75 -24.43 30.44
CA SER A 334 14.65 -24.09 29.34
C SER A 334 16.09 -24.48 29.67
N TYR A 335 16.79 -25.07 28.69
CA TYR A 335 18.17 -25.52 28.84
C TYR A 335 18.86 -25.67 27.48
N ILE A 336 20.20 -25.65 27.49
CA ILE A 336 21.01 -25.93 26.30
C ILE A 336 21.72 -27.28 26.49
N PRO A 337 21.34 -28.35 25.76
CA PRO A 337 22.06 -29.62 25.84
C PRO A 337 23.47 -29.50 25.27
N LEU A 338 24.45 -30.06 25.98
CA LEU A 338 25.84 -30.16 25.51
C LEU A 338 26.17 -31.58 25.09
N ALA A 339 26.11 -32.53 26.03
CA ALA A 339 26.47 -33.92 25.77
C ALA A 339 25.81 -34.89 26.75
N ALA A 340 25.73 -36.16 26.33
CA ALA A 340 25.54 -37.30 27.21
C ALA A 340 26.85 -38.10 27.29
N VAL A 341 27.44 -38.19 28.48
CA VAL A 341 28.74 -38.80 28.72
C VAL A 341 28.59 -40.04 29.59
N THR A 342 28.88 -41.20 29.02
CA THR A 342 28.83 -42.47 29.75
C THR A 342 30.18 -42.71 30.41
N ALA A 343 30.15 -42.95 31.71
CA ALA A 343 31.32 -43.31 32.51
C ALA A 343 31.10 -44.67 33.18
N ALA A 344 32.15 -45.49 33.18
CA ALA A 344 32.19 -46.79 33.83
C ALA A 344 33.64 -47.16 34.21
N ALA A 345 33.78 -47.92 35.28
CA ALA A 345 35.05 -48.39 35.82
C ALA A 345 36.10 -47.27 36.00
N GLY A 346 35.65 -46.09 36.46
CA GLY A 346 36.53 -44.94 36.70
C GLY A 346 37.01 -44.22 35.43
N SER A 347 36.37 -44.48 34.28
CA SER A 347 36.77 -43.92 32.98
C SER A 347 35.56 -43.47 32.15
N ILE A 348 35.77 -42.54 31.21
CA ILE A 348 34.76 -42.18 30.22
C ILE A 348 34.81 -43.19 29.07
N THR A 349 33.68 -43.85 28.82
CA THR A 349 33.54 -44.87 27.76
C THR A 349 32.83 -44.34 26.52
N GLY A 350 32.15 -43.19 26.62
CA GLY A 350 31.54 -42.53 25.46
C GLY A 350 31.14 -41.08 25.72
N VAL A 351 31.32 -40.23 24.72
CA VAL A 351 30.81 -38.85 24.69
C VAL A 351 29.89 -38.73 23.48
N THR A 352 28.59 -38.60 23.72
CA THR A 352 27.62 -38.31 22.67
C THR A 352 27.34 -36.82 22.67
N ASP A 353 27.72 -36.13 21.60
CA ASP A 353 27.38 -34.73 21.39
C ASP A 353 25.85 -34.58 21.25
N ARG A 354 25.28 -33.63 21.98
CA ARG A 354 23.84 -33.34 22.01
C ARG A 354 23.55 -31.87 21.75
N ARG A 355 24.54 -31.10 21.27
CA ARG A 355 24.32 -29.71 20.85
C ARG A 355 23.39 -29.72 19.64
N VAL A 356 22.22 -29.10 19.78
CA VAL A 356 21.24 -28.95 18.68
C VAL A 356 21.01 -27.48 18.35
N LEU A 357 20.99 -26.61 19.37
CA LEU A 357 20.79 -25.16 19.25
C LEU A 357 21.57 -24.46 20.37
N GLN A 358 22.05 -23.24 20.12
CA GLN A 358 22.70 -22.39 21.15
C GLN A 358 21.70 -21.49 21.87
N SER A 359 20.39 -21.70 21.67
CA SER A 359 19.33 -20.90 22.29
C SER A 359 18.10 -21.75 22.67
N ASP A 360 17.56 -21.50 23.87
CA ASP A 360 16.27 -22.01 24.34
C ASP A 360 15.56 -20.92 25.16
N ASP A 361 14.59 -20.24 24.53
CA ASP A 361 13.77 -19.20 25.16
C ASP A 361 12.31 -19.61 25.28
N ARG A 362 12.05 -20.91 25.46
CA ARG A 362 10.68 -21.42 25.60
C ARG A 362 10.03 -20.93 26.89
N GLU A 363 10.79 -20.59 27.93
CA GLU A 363 10.25 -19.91 29.11
C GLU A 363 10.14 -18.41 28.88
N ARG A 364 9.01 -17.84 29.32
CA ARG A 364 8.76 -16.40 29.29
C ARG A 364 8.24 -15.96 30.65
N THR A 365 8.76 -14.86 31.16
CA THR A 365 8.21 -14.22 32.36
C THR A 365 6.88 -13.57 31.99
N VAL A 366 5.81 -13.98 32.67
CA VAL A 366 4.49 -13.36 32.56
C VAL A 366 4.26 -12.56 33.83
N GLU A 367 4.18 -11.24 33.68
CA GLU A 367 3.78 -10.34 34.76
C GLU A 367 2.25 -10.13 34.71
N SER A 368 1.60 -10.22 35.86
CA SER A 368 0.17 -9.93 36.00
C SER A 368 -0.03 -8.88 37.08
N VAL A 369 -0.50 -7.71 36.68
CA VAL A 369 -0.77 -6.60 37.60
C VAL A 369 -2.25 -6.63 37.99
N PHE A 370 -2.51 -6.75 39.29
CA PHE A 370 -3.86 -6.73 39.85
C PHE A 370 -4.14 -5.40 40.53
N HIS A 371 -5.08 -4.64 39.99
CA HIS A 371 -5.49 -3.36 40.58
C HIS A 371 -6.56 -3.57 41.67
N PRO A 372 -6.75 -2.60 42.59
CA PRO A 372 -7.88 -2.60 43.51
C PRO A 372 -9.21 -2.80 42.79
N GLN A 373 -10.12 -3.49 43.47
CA GLN A 373 -11.40 -3.96 42.94
C GLN A 373 -11.28 -5.03 41.84
N TYR A 374 -10.15 -5.74 41.77
CA TYR A 374 -10.03 -6.92 40.92
C TYR A 374 -11.17 -7.91 41.18
N ALA A 375 -11.77 -8.41 40.10
CA ALA A 375 -12.94 -9.28 40.18
C ALA A 375 -12.64 -10.52 41.03
N ASN A 376 -13.54 -10.83 41.97
CA ASN A 376 -13.40 -11.93 42.94
C ASN A 376 -12.28 -11.76 43.97
N ALA A 377 -11.72 -10.56 44.14
CA ALA A 377 -10.91 -10.24 45.31
C ALA A 377 -11.81 -10.19 46.57
N ALA A 378 -11.34 -10.80 47.65
CA ALA A 378 -11.98 -10.73 48.96
C ALA A 378 -11.11 -9.92 49.92
N LEU A 379 -11.79 -9.21 50.81
CA LEU A 379 -11.21 -8.33 51.80
C LEU A 379 -11.57 -8.87 53.18
N GLN A 380 -10.55 -9.15 53.99
CA GLN A 380 -10.75 -9.79 55.30
C GLN A 380 -9.81 -9.16 56.33
N GLY A 381 -10.35 -8.77 57.48
CA GLY A 381 -9.51 -8.47 58.65
C GLY A 381 -9.02 -9.76 59.30
N ASP A 382 -7.82 -9.74 59.86
CA ASP A 382 -7.15 -10.88 60.52
C ASP A 382 -7.85 -11.42 61.80
N ALA A 383 -8.99 -10.81 62.15
CA ALA A 383 -9.86 -11.11 63.29
C ALA A 383 -9.36 -10.64 64.67
N THR A 384 -8.32 -9.79 64.77
CA THR A 384 -7.96 -9.15 66.05
C THR A 384 -8.03 -7.62 65.99
N ASN A 385 -9.14 -7.05 66.46
CA ASN A 385 -9.30 -5.62 66.77
C ASN A 385 -8.80 -4.63 65.69
N ASN A 386 -9.11 -4.92 64.42
CA ASN A 386 -8.85 -4.00 63.32
C ASN A 386 -9.77 -2.77 63.40
N VAL A 387 -9.21 -1.61 63.74
CA VAL A 387 -9.90 -0.32 63.84
C VAL A 387 -9.45 0.57 62.69
N GLY A 388 -10.30 0.75 61.69
CA GLY A 388 -10.02 1.61 60.55
C GLY A 388 -11.05 1.51 59.44
N GLN A 389 -10.83 2.29 58.39
CA GLN A 389 -11.64 2.33 57.18
C GLN A 389 -10.76 2.03 55.98
N LEU A 390 -11.18 1.05 55.15
CA LEU A 390 -10.62 0.83 53.83
C LEU A 390 -11.43 1.61 52.79
N SER A 391 -10.77 2.41 51.98
CA SER A 391 -11.32 3.03 50.78
C SER A 391 -10.50 2.67 49.54
N VAL A 392 -11.07 2.92 48.37
CA VAL A 392 -10.36 2.88 47.08
C VAL A 392 -10.24 4.31 46.59
N ASP A 393 -9.04 4.71 46.20
CA ASP A 393 -8.75 6.02 45.61
C ASP A 393 -7.99 5.85 44.30
N HIS A 394 -7.89 6.94 43.53
CA HIS A 394 -7.13 7.03 42.28
C HIS A 394 -5.95 8.00 42.43
N ASP A 395 -4.76 7.59 42.00
CA ASP A 395 -3.60 8.48 41.86
C ASP A 395 -3.58 9.04 40.44
N GLU A 396 -3.90 10.33 40.29
CA GLU A 396 -3.95 11.01 38.99
C GLU A 396 -2.60 11.16 38.30
N ILE A 397 -1.48 11.05 39.04
CA ILE A 397 -0.12 11.16 38.48
C ILE A 397 0.32 9.79 37.96
N SER A 398 0.23 8.77 38.82
CA SER A 398 0.65 7.40 38.45
C SER A 398 -0.41 6.63 37.67
N LYS A 399 -1.60 7.22 37.47
CA LYS A 399 -2.79 6.65 36.79
C LYS A 399 -3.21 5.27 37.34
N ASN A 400 -2.99 5.03 38.62
CA ASN A 400 -3.26 3.75 39.27
C ASN A 400 -4.30 3.90 40.39
N ASN A 401 -5.20 2.93 40.48
CA ASN A 401 -6.07 2.79 41.65
C ASN A 401 -5.27 2.18 42.80
N TYR A 402 -5.53 2.63 44.04
CA TYR A 402 -4.93 2.05 45.24
C TYR A 402 -5.97 1.86 46.35
N TYR A 403 -5.73 0.87 47.21
CA TYR A 403 -6.44 0.74 48.48
C TYR A 403 -5.81 1.69 49.50
N ARG A 404 -6.63 2.46 50.21
CA ARG A 404 -6.23 3.33 51.32
C ARG A 404 -6.82 2.80 52.61
N TRP A 405 -5.96 2.47 53.57
CA TRP A 405 -6.38 2.14 54.94
C TRP A 405 -6.12 3.33 55.86
N THR A 406 -7.17 3.80 56.54
CA THR A 406 -7.07 4.87 57.54
C THR A 406 -7.45 4.33 58.91
N SER A 407 -6.59 4.51 59.90
CA SER A 407 -6.82 4.04 61.27
C SER A 407 -6.65 5.18 62.27
N THR A 408 -7.40 5.13 63.37
CA THR A 408 -7.28 6.06 64.51
C THR A 408 -6.40 5.51 65.64
N VAL A 409 -5.96 4.26 65.54
CA VAL A 409 -5.09 3.62 66.53
C VAL A 409 -3.65 3.60 66.03
N SER A 410 -2.69 3.76 66.96
CA SER A 410 -1.25 3.81 66.64
C SER A 410 -0.58 2.43 66.60
N THR A 411 -1.29 1.37 66.98
CA THR A 411 -0.84 -0.02 66.87
C THR A 411 -0.93 -0.50 65.44
N LEU A 412 -0.02 -1.39 65.01
CA LEU A 412 -0.09 -2.01 63.68
C LEU A 412 -1.46 -2.67 63.48
N GLN A 413 -2.04 -2.42 62.31
CA GLN A 413 -3.27 -3.04 61.84
C GLN A 413 -2.92 -3.86 60.60
N ASP A 414 -3.57 -4.99 60.40
CA ASP A 414 -3.37 -5.84 59.24
C ASP A 414 -4.71 -6.17 58.57
N TYR A 415 -4.66 -6.19 57.25
CA TYR A 415 -5.83 -6.38 56.42
C TYR A 415 -5.44 -7.24 55.23
N ASP A 416 -6.14 -8.35 55.05
CA ASP A 416 -5.84 -9.32 54.02
C ASP A 416 -6.59 -8.95 52.74
N VAL A 417 -5.83 -8.84 51.64
CA VAL A 417 -6.35 -8.79 50.28
C VAL A 417 -6.14 -10.16 49.66
N ILE A 418 -7.22 -10.90 49.45
CA ILE A 418 -7.20 -12.26 48.92
C ILE A 418 -7.59 -12.20 47.45
N VAL A 419 -6.65 -12.53 46.55
CA VAL A 419 -6.90 -12.59 45.10
C VAL A 419 -6.80 -14.04 44.63
N ARG A 420 -7.75 -14.47 43.79
CA ARG A 420 -7.67 -15.75 43.09
C ARG A 420 -7.12 -15.51 41.69
N VAL A 421 -5.96 -16.11 41.40
CA VAL A 421 -5.32 -16.05 40.08
C VAL A 421 -5.32 -17.44 39.47
N THR A 422 -5.78 -17.55 38.23
CA THR A 422 -5.64 -18.77 37.43
C THR A 422 -4.27 -18.74 36.77
N LEU A 423 -3.45 -19.76 37.03
CA LEU A 423 -2.17 -19.91 36.35
C LEU A 423 -2.40 -20.37 34.91
N PRO A 424 -1.62 -19.86 33.95
CA PRO A 424 -1.61 -20.39 32.59
C PRO A 424 -1.38 -21.91 32.58
N PRO A 425 -1.97 -22.65 31.62
CA PRO A 425 -1.82 -24.11 31.53
C PRO A 425 -0.37 -24.58 31.33
N ASP A 426 0.49 -23.68 30.85
CA ASP A 426 1.92 -23.85 30.61
C ASP A 426 2.81 -23.28 31.74
N PHE A 427 2.22 -22.80 32.84
CA PHE A 427 2.96 -22.32 34.01
C PHE A 427 3.96 -23.37 34.51
N LYS A 428 5.23 -22.97 34.68
CA LYS A 428 6.31 -23.83 35.15
C LYS A 428 6.68 -23.56 36.59
N GLN A 429 7.06 -22.32 36.89
CA GLN A 429 7.56 -21.93 38.19
C GLN A 429 7.35 -20.45 38.48
N TRP A 430 7.45 -20.13 39.76
CA TRP A 430 7.51 -18.77 40.27
C TRP A 430 8.94 -18.25 40.20
N THR A 431 9.13 -16.95 39.95
CA THR A 431 10.43 -16.29 40.17
C THR A 431 10.79 -16.27 41.66
N ALA A 432 12.02 -15.87 42.00
CA ALA A 432 12.47 -15.78 43.39
C ALA A 432 11.55 -14.86 44.24
N ASP A 433 11.08 -13.77 43.64
CA ASP A 433 10.14 -12.81 44.22
C ASP A 433 8.85 -12.75 43.37
N PRO A 434 7.94 -13.72 43.54
CA PRO A 434 6.78 -13.88 42.64
C PRO A 434 5.64 -12.89 42.89
N LEU A 435 5.72 -12.12 43.96
CA LEU A 435 4.72 -11.13 44.34
C LEU A 435 5.41 -9.89 44.87
N SER A 436 5.18 -8.77 44.21
CA SER A 436 5.54 -7.44 44.68
C SER A 436 4.29 -6.64 45.03
N VAL A 437 4.33 -5.91 46.14
CA VAL A 437 3.26 -4.99 46.54
C VAL A 437 3.85 -3.59 46.68
N THR A 438 3.35 -2.67 45.85
CA THR A 438 3.69 -1.25 45.97
C THR A 438 2.81 -0.61 47.03
N TYR A 439 3.42 0.03 48.03
CA TYR A 439 2.69 0.73 49.09
C TYR A 439 3.34 2.07 49.45
N ARG A 440 2.57 2.95 50.08
CA ARG A 440 3.03 4.23 50.66
C ARG A 440 2.40 4.40 52.04
N SER A 441 3.12 5.00 52.99
CA SER A 441 2.60 5.35 54.32
C SER A 441 2.70 6.85 54.55
N THR A 442 1.67 7.44 55.14
CA THR A 442 1.66 8.84 55.61
C THR A 442 2.12 8.97 57.06
N SER A 443 2.34 7.87 57.77
CA SER A 443 2.88 7.85 59.14
C SER A 443 4.35 7.39 59.15
N GLY A 444 5.19 8.08 59.93
CA GLY A 444 6.63 7.78 60.09
C GLY A 444 6.94 6.55 60.96
N SER A 445 5.93 5.85 61.46
CA SER A 445 6.06 4.57 62.17
C SER A 445 6.21 3.43 61.16
N GLY A 446 7.25 2.60 61.33
CA GLY A 446 7.62 1.56 60.38
C GLY A 446 6.46 0.63 60.01
N ALA A 447 5.94 0.79 58.79
CA ALA A 447 5.12 -0.23 58.16
C ALA A 447 6.00 -1.48 57.98
N ARG A 448 5.62 -2.60 58.60
CA ARG A 448 6.27 -3.88 58.29
C ARG A 448 5.85 -4.27 56.87
N SER A 449 6.81 -4.70 56.03
CA SER A 449 6.51 -5.25 54.71
C SER A 449 5.44 -6.33 54.81
N PRO A 450 4.51 -6.41 53.85
CA PRO A 450 3.48 -7.44 53.83
C PRO A 450 4.11 -8.82 53.98
N ARG A 451 3.65 -9.61 54.95
CA ARG A 451 4.06 -11.02 55.03
C ARG A 451 3.31 -11.78 53.96
N SER A 452 3.94 -12.02 52.81
CA SER A 452 3.39 -12.94 51.81
C SER A 452 3.41 -14.36 52.38
N ARG A 453 2.24 -14.97 52.61
CA ARG A 453 2.17 -16.43 52.69
C ARG A 453 2.39 -16.98 51.28
N ARG A 454 3.35 -17.90 51.12
CA ARG A 454 3.63 -18.55 49.82
C ARG A 454 2.31 -19.00 49.17
N PRO A 455 2.10 -18.75 47.86
CA PRO A 455 0.94 -19.26 47.14
C PRO A 455 0.82 -20.77 47.35
N SER A 456 -0.30 -21.23 47.91
CA SER A 456 -0.55 -22.66 48.07
C SER A 456 -1.15 -23.21 46.77
N LEU A 457 -0.41 -24.07 46.09
CA LEU A 457 -0.89 -24.79 44.92
C LEU A 457 -1.92 -25.83 45.37
N ARG A 458 -3.21 -25.50 45.25
CA ARG A 458 -4.28 -26.49 45.44
C ARG A 458 -4.70 -27.03 44.07
N ARG A 459 -4.09 -28.14 43.66
CA ARG A 459 -4.47 -28.85 42.44
C ARG A 459 -5.93 -29.31 42.59
N GLY A 460 -6.83 -28.78 41.78
CA GLY A 460 -8.23 -29.18 41.77
C GLY A 460 -8.32 -30.69 41.52
N SER A 461 -8.90 -31.42 42.46
CA SER A 461 -9.21 -32.84 42.30
C SER A 461 -10.17 -33.00 41.11
N ARG A 462 -9.77 -33.83 40.15
CA ARG A 462 -10.56 -34.26 39.00
C ARG A 462 -11.95 -34.73 39.49
N PRO A 463 -13.08 -34.28 38.91
CA PRO A 463 -14.38 -34.82 39.29
C PRO A 463 -14.44 -36.32 38.95
N PRO A 464 -15.11 -37.15 39.76
CA PRO A 464 -15.36 -38.53 39.39
C PRO A 464 -16.23 -38.56 38.13
N SER A 465 -15.86 -39.48 37.22
CA SER A 465 -16.50 -39.76 35.93
C SER A 465 -17.99 -40.04 36.04
#